data_AF-A0A3S0RGU7-F1
#
_entry.id   AF-A0A3S0RGU7-F1
#
_cell.length_a   1.000
_cell.length_b   1.000
_cell.length_c   1.000
_cell.angle_alpha   90.00
_cell.angle_beta   90.00
_cell.angle_gamma   90.00
#
_symmetry.space_group_name_H-M   'P 1'
#
loop_
_entity.id
_entity.type
_entity.pdbx_description
1 polymer ?
#
loop_
_entity_poly.entity_id
_entity_poly.type
_entity_poly.pdbx_seq_one_letter_code
_entity_poly.pdbx_strand_id
1 'polypeptide(L)'
;MSDSSELVIRLPNDIGGMPADPINPIDHDLAPWEKRCHALADVLDFHKIINTEEKRCGVEALGAEMIGKLSYYERWIVAFSNILLRKGILTPTDIALKMKEVAARYS
;
A
#
# COMPACT_ATOMS: atom_id res chain seq x y z
N MET A 1 9.82 8.19 -26.18
CA MET A 1 9.94 9.14 -25.04
C MET A 1 8.53 9.39 -24.58
N SER A 2 8.18 8.99 -23.36
CA SER A 2 6.86 9.31 -22.80
C SER A 2 6.73 10.84 -22.77
N ASP A 3 5.63 11.34 -23.30
CA ASP A 3 5.27 12.73 -23.17
C ASP A 3 5.01 12.98 -21.67
N SER A 4 5.74 13.91 -21.05
CA SER A 4 5.62 14.18 -19.61
C SER A 4 4.18 14.48 -19.16
N SER A 5 3.29 14.83 -20.10
CA SER A 5 1.84 14.94 -19.89
C SER A 5 1.21 13.64 -19.36
N GLU A 6 1.68 12.47 -19.82
CA GLU A 6 1.17 11.15 -19.40
C GLU A 6 1.38 10.93 -17.90
N LEU A 7 2.51 11.42 -17.35
CA LEU A 7 2.83 11.32 -15.93
C LEU A 7 1.91 12.15 -15.02
N VAL A 8 1.17 13.10 -15.60
CA VAL A 8 0.24 13.99 -14.88
C VAL A 8 -1.20 13.51 -15.01
N ILE A 9 -1.57 12.96 -16.15
CA ILE A 9 -2.97 12.63 -16.49
C ILE A 9 -3.32 11.18 -16.10
N ARG A 10 -2.36 10.26 -16.16
CA ARG A 10 -2.62 8.84 -15.91
C ARG A 10 -2.14 8.43 -14.52
N LEU A 11 -3.05 7.88 -13.72
CA LEU A 11 -2.70 7.30 -12.43
C LEU A 11 -2.01 5.94 -12.61
N PRO A 12 -1.13 5.52 -11.68
CA PRO A 12 -0.38 4.27 -11.80
C PRO A 12 -1.21 2.99 -11.94
N ASN A 13 -2.47 3.00 -11.50
CA ASN A 13 -3.39 1.86 -11.59
C ASN A 13 -4.21 1.86 -12.89
N ASP A 14 -4.20 2.93 -13.68
CA ASP A 14 -4.88 3.03 -14.96
C ASP A 14 -4.06 2.36 -16.08
N ILE A 15 -3.95 1.04 -15.99
CA ILE A 15 -3.20 0.20 -16.93
C ILE A 15 -4.10 -0.52 -17.95
N GLY A 16 -5.41 -0.24 -17.92
CA GLY A 16 -6.40 -0.89 -18.78
C GLY A 16 -6.11 -0.63 -20.27
N GLY A 17 -6.00 -1.70 -21.06
CA GLY A 17 -5.72 -1.60 -22.50
C GLY A 17 -4.26 -1.40 -22.87
N MET A 18 -3.34 -1.37 -21.90
CA MET A 18 -1.90 -1.36 -22.18
C MET A 18 -1.42 -2.75 -22.66
N PRO A 19 -0.42 -2.81 -23.56
CA PRO A 19 0.23 -4.06 -23.90
C PRO A 19 0.86 -4.71 -22.66
N ALA A 20 0.67 -6.02 -22.52
CA ALA A 20 1.25 -6.81 -21.44
C ALA A 20 1.65 -8.19 -21.98
N ASP A 21 2.63 -8.80 -21.34
CA ASP A 21 3.04 -10.17 -21.63
C ASP A 21 1.98 -11.18 -21.18
N PRO A 22 1.96 -12.40 -21.75
CA PRO A 22 1.11 -13.48 -21.27
C PRO A 22 1.29 -13.72 -19.76
N ILE A 23 0.17 -13.80 -19.04
CA ILE A 23 0.18 -14.06 -17.61
C ILE A 23 0.45 -15.54 -17.36
N ASN A 24 1.39 -15.84 -16.46
CA ASN A 24 1.53 -17.17 -15.87
C ASN A 24 0.83 -17.19 -14.50
N PRO A 25 -0.41 -17.68 -14.38
CA PRO A 25 -1.10 -17.72 -13.11
C PRO A 25 -0.40 -18.72 -12.19
N ILE A 26 0.16 -18.21 -11.09
CA ILE A 26 0.72 -19.01 -10.02
C ILE A 26 -0.05 -18.73 -8.75
N ASP A 27 -0.34 -19.78 -7.98
CA ASP A 27 -0.89 -19.61 -6.65
C ASP A 27 0.18 -19.04 -5.72
N HIS A 28 -0.22 -18.07 -4.90
CA HIS A 28 0.63 -17.45 -3.89
C HIS A 28 0.06 -17.73 -2.51
N ASP A 29 0.82 -18.48 -1.72
CA ASP A 29 0.46 -18.74 -0.33
C ASP A 29 0.63 -17.47 0.51
N LEU A 30 -0.47 -17.02 1.10
CA LEU A 30 -0.45 -15.82 1.94
C LEU A 30 0.34 -16.05 3.22
N ALA A 31 1.40 -15.26 3.39
CA ALA A 31 2.18 -15.21 4.61
C ALA A 31 1.31 -14.75 5.79
N PRO A 32 1.63 -15.14 7.04
CA PRO A 32 0.87 -14.73 8.21
C PRO A 32 0.71 -13.21 8.36
N TRP A 33 1.70 -12.42 7.93
CA TRP A 33 1.64 -10.96 8.00
C TRP A 33 0.71 -10.36 6.94
N GLU A 34 0.58 -10.98 5.76
CA GLU A 34 -0.33 -10.55 4.69
C GLU A 34 -1.78 -10.71 5.14
N LYS A 35 -2.09 -11.84 5.78
CA LYS A 35 -3.41 -12.08 6.40
C LYS A 35 -3.72 -11.05 7.50
N ARG A 36 -2.73 -10.70 8.32
CA ARG A 36 -2.88 -9.64 9.33
C ARG A 36 -3.05 -8.26 8.70
N CYS A 37 -2.37 -7.97 7.59
CA CYS A 37 -2.53 -6.71 6.84
C CYS A 37 -3.96 -6.59 6.30
N HIS A 38 -4.51 -7.67 5.74
CA HIS A 38 -5.91 -7.71 5.30
C HIS A 38 -6.88 -7.47 6.46
N ALA A 39 -6.72 -8.21 7.56
CA ALA A 39 -7.56 -8.04 8.74
C ALA A 39 -7.45 -6.62 9.34
N LEU A 40 -6.28 -6.00 9.29
CA LEU A 40 -6.10 -4.60 9.68
C LEU A 40 -6.93 -3.66 8.80
N ALA A 41 -6.96 -3.88 7.49
CA ALA A 41 -7.80 -3.09 6.58
C ALA A 41 -9.28 -3.17 6.98
N ASP A 42 -9.77 -4.37 7.29
CA ASP A 42 -11.15 -4.60 7.71
C ASP A 42 -11.46 -3.89 9.04
N VAL A 43 -10.56 -3.97 10.02
CA VAL A 43 -10.72 -3.29 11.32
C VAL A 43 -10.74 -1.78 11.14
N LEU A 44 -9.85 -1.22 10.30
CA LEU A 44 -9.81 0.21 10.02
C LEU A 44 -11.08 0.70 9.31
N ASP A 45 -11.65 -0.08 8.39
CA ASP A 45 -12.93 0.26 7.73
C ASP A 45 -14.13 0.09 8.66
N PHE A 46 -14.15 -0.97 9.46
CA PHE A 46 -15.20 -1.23 10.44
C PHE A 46 -15.34 -0.06 11.42
N HIS A 47 -14.21 0.44 11.92
CA HIS A 47 -14.16 1.62 12.80
C HIS A 47 -14.22 2.96 12.07
N LYS A 48 -14.40 2.95 10.74
CA LYS A 48 -14.49 4.16 9.90
C LYS A 48 -13.27 5.09 10.02
N ILE A 49 -12.10 4.49 10.29
CA ILE A 49 -10.81 5.18 10.33
C ILE A 49 -10.26 5.37 8.92
N ILE A 50 -10.39 4.35 8.06
CA ILE A 50 -10.04 4.39 6.64
C ILE A 50 -11.17 3.76 5.85
N ASN A 51 -11.68 4.43 4.82
CA ASN A 51 -12.64 3.81 3.90
C ASN A 51 -11.96 3.24 2.64
N THR A 52 -12.72 2.51 1.81
CA THR A 52 -12.21 1.88 0.58
C THR A 52 -11.61 2.87 -0.42
N GLU A 53 -12.19 4.05 -0.57
CA GLU A 53 -11.67 5.06 -1.51
C GLU A 53 -10.37 5.69 -1.00
N GLU A 54 -10.29 6.00 0.30
CA GLU A 54 -9.05 6.49 0.92
C GLU A 54 -7.91 5.50 0.75
N LYS A 55 -8.19 4.19 0.87
CA LYS A 55 -7.22 3.12 0.58
C LYS A 55 -6.79 3.15 -0.89
N ARG A 56 -7.73 3.20 -1.85
CA ARG A 56 -7.43 3.22 -3.30
C ARG A 56 -6.54 4.42 -3.66
N CYS A 57 -6.98 5.62 -3.29
CA CYS A 57 -6.19 6.84 -3.51
C CYS A 57 -4.84 6.80 -2.78
N GLY A 58 -4.79 6.20 -1.59
CA GLY A 58 -3.54 6.03 -0.83
C GLY A 58 -2.52 5.14 -1.54
N VAL A 59 -2.97 4.06 -2.20
CA VAL A 59 -2.10 3.19 -3.00
C VAL A 59 -1.64 3.90 -4.27
N GLU A 60 -2.55 4.58 -4.98
CA GLU A 60 -2.23 5.36 -6.19
C GLU A 60 -1.18 6.45 -5.91
N ALA A 61 -1.29 7.11 -4.75
CA ALA A 61 -0.37 8.16 -4.31
C ALA A 61 1.06 7.66 -4.01
N LEU A 62 1.30 6.35 -3.94
CA LEU A 62 2.66 5.80 -3.82
C LEU A 62 3.50 6.05 -5.08
N GLY A 63 2.84 6.27 -6.22
CA GLY A 63 3.50 6.46 -7.52
C GLY A 63 3.89 5.14 -8.20
N ALA A 64 4.17 5.24 -9.50
CA ALA A 64 4.41 4.08 -10.36
C ALA A 64 5.61 3.22 -9.94
N GLU A 65 6.69 3.86 -9.48
CA GLU A 65 7.90 3.15 -9.06
C GLU A 65 7.64 2.24 -7.84
N MET A 66 7.01 2.78 -6.80
CA MET A 66 6.71 2.03 -5.59
C MET A 66 5.68 0.94 -5.85
N ILE A 67 4.64 1.22 -6.65
CA ILE A 67 3.69 0.19 -7.06
C ILE A 67 4.39 -0.93 -7.82
N GLY A 68 5.32 -0.62 -8.74
CA GLY A 68 6.06 -1.65 -9.48
C GLY A 68 6.97 -2.53 -8.60
N LYS A 69 7.54 -1.98 -7.52
CA LYS A 69 8.49 -2.67 -6.65
C LYS A 69 7.86 -3.42 -5.47
N LEU A 70 6.78 -2.88 -4.91
CA LEU A 70 6.11 -3.45 -3.74
C LEU A 70 5.11 -4.52 -4.15
N SER A 71 5.06 -5.59 -3.35
CA SER A 71 3.99 -6.59 -3.40
C SER A 71 2.64 -5.99 -3.02
N TYR A 72 1.57 -6.72 -3.29
CA TYR A 72 0.19 -6.25 -3.10
C TYR A 72 -0.08 -5.75 -1.67
N TYR A 73 0.29 -6.53 -0.64
CA TYR A 73 0.06 -6.16 0.76
C TYR A 73 1.10 -5.17 1.30
N GLU A 74 2.30 -5.08 0.71
CA GLU A 74 3.25 -4.02 1.04
C GLU A 74 2.71 -2.65 0.62
N ARG A 75 2.08 -2.54 -0.56
CA ARG A 75 1.41 -1.30 -0.97
C ARG A 75 0.34 -0.87 0.04
N TRP A 76 -0.43 -1.83 0.56
CA TRP A 76 -1.49 -1.56 1.54
C TRP A 76 -0.93 -1.04 2.87
N ILE A 77 0.08 -1.71 3.44
CA ILE A 77 0.59 -1.31 4.76
C ILE A 77 1.26 0.08 4.71
N VAL A 78 1.93 0.42 3.60
CA VAL A 78 2.50 1.76 3.37
C VAL A 78 1.38 2.79 3.21
N ALA A 79 0.35 2.51 2.39
CA ALA A 79 -0.79 3.39 2.21
C ALA A 79 -1.53 3.67 3.53
N PHE A 80 -1.78 2.64 4.35
CA PHE A 80 -2.41 2.80 5.66
C PHE A 80 -1.58 3.67 6.59
N SER A 81 -0.27 3.41 6.66
CA SER A 81 0.65 4.23 7.46
C SER A 81 0.58 5.70 7.04
N ASN A 82 0.64 5.99 5.73
CA ASN A 82 0.53 7.35 5.21
C ASN A 82 -0.82 8.01 5.51
N ILE A 83 -1.93 7.26 5.44
CA ILE A 83 -3.27 7.78 5.78
C ILE A 83 -3.35 8.11 7.28
N LEU A 84 -2.91 7.20 8.15
CA LEU A 84 -2.94 7.40 9.60
C LEU A 84 -2.04 8.57 10.05
N LEU A 85 -0.89 8.75 9.41
CA LEU A 85 -0.01 9.91 9.60
C LEU A 85 -0.71 11.21 9.18
N ARG A 86 -1.34 11.25 8.00
CA ARG A 86 -2.08 12.43 7.52
C ARG A 86 -3.28 12.78 8.40
N LYS A 87 -3.93 11.79 9.01
CA LYS A 87 -5.03 11.98 9.96
C LYS A 87 -4.55 12.34 11.38
N GLY A 88 -3.24 12.34 11.64
CA GLY A 88 -2.68 12.60 12.97
C GLY A 88 -2.97 11.52 14.01
N ILE A 89 -3.42 10.33 13.58
CA ILE A 89 -3.69 9.19 14.47
C ILE A 89 -2.37 8.54 14.90
N LEU A 90 -1.39 8.55 14.01
CA LEU A 90 -0.01 8.18 14.29
C LEU A 90 0.90 9.36 14.01
N THR A 91 2.02 9.39 14.72
CA THR A 91 3.15 10.28 14.42
C THR A 91 4.33 9.48 13.88
N PRO A 92 5.29 10.13 13.17
CA PRO A 92 6.53 9.47 12.76
C PRO A 92 7.29 8.85 13.93
N THR A 93 7.22 9.49 15.11
CA THR A 93 7.86 9.00 16.34
C THR A 93 7.23 7.70 16.83
N ASP A 94 5.90 7.58 16.80
CA ASP A 94 5.19 6.35 17.21
C ASP A 94 5.64 5.15 16.37
N ILE A 95 5.72 5.35 15.05
CA ILE A 95 6.18 4.31 14.12
C ILE A 95 7.65 3.97 14.39
N ALA A 96 8.53 4.96 14.51
CA ALA A 96 9.96 4.75 14.72
C ALA A 96 10.24 4.00 16.04
N LEU A 97 9.58 4.38 17.13
CA LEU A 97 9.70 3.70 18.41
C LEU A 97 9.17 2.27 18.32
N LYS A 98 8.03 2.05 17.67
CA LYS A 98 7.47 0.71 17.54
C LYS A 98 8.34 -0.20 16.67
N MET A 99 8.90 0.32 15.59
CA MET A 99 9.83 -0.44 14.73
C MET A 99 11.08 -0.86 15.51
N LYS A 100 11.66 0.03 16.33
CA LYS A 100 12.79 -0.31 17.21
C LYS A 100 12.43 -1.41 18.21
N GLU A 101 11.29 -1.27 18.87
CA GLU A 101 10.78 -2.28 19.81
C GLU A 101 10.58 -3.64 19.13
N VAL A 102 9.98 -3.66 17.94
CA VAL A 102 9.75 -4.90 17.18
C VAL A 102 11.07 -5.52 16.75
N ALA A 103 12.02 -4.73 16.23
CA ALA A 103 13.34 -5.22 15.84
C ALA A 103 14.09 -5.87 17.02
N ALA A 104 14.02 -5.26 18.21
CA ALA A 104 14.65 -5.78 19.43
C ALA A 104 14.07 -7.13 19.93
N ARG A 105 12.87 -7.53 19.48
CA ARG A 105 12.29 -8.85 19.81
C ARG A 105 12.88 -9.99 18.98
N TYR A 106 13.52 -9.67 17.85
CA TYR A 106 14.05 -10.62 16.89
C TYR A 106 15.57 -10.48 16.70
N SER A 107 16.21 -9.61 17.48
CA SER A 107 17.66 -9.45 17.57
C SER A 107 18.29 -10.42 18.56
#